data_AF-A0A9Y3VQN5-F1
#
_entry.id   AF-A0A9Y3VQN5-F1
#
_cell.length_a   1.000
_cell.length_b   1.000
_cell.length_c   1.000
_cell.angle_alpha   90.00
_cell.angle_beta   90.00
_cell.angle_gamma   90.00
#
_symmetry.space_group_name_H-M   'P 1'
#
loop_
_entity.id
_entity.type
_entity.pdbx_description
1 polymer ?
#
loop_
_entity_poly.entity_id
_entity_poly.type
_entity_poly.pdbx_seq_one_letter_code
_entity_poly.pdbx_strand_id
1 'polypeptide(L)'
;MSADDSAGSNLVSVDFEIFGHVQGVCFRMYTEKEGLRLGLVGWVKNTYKGTVVGQVQGPADMVEEMKVWLSKEGSPTSRITRASFTNQRSIDKLELSGFKTRF
;
A
#
# COMPACT_ATOMS: atom_id res chain seq x y z
N MET A 1 -4.85 -26.62 -6.82
CA MET A 1 -3.80 -25.96 -6.04
C MET A 1 -4.41 -24.70 -5.43
N SER A 2 -5.07 -24.82 -4.28
CA SER A 2 -4.51 -24.79 -2.92
C SER A 2 -4.09 -23.38 -2.50
N ALA A 3 -5.03 -22.71 -1.84
CA ALA A 3 -4.80 -21.78 -0.72
C ALA A 3 -6.15 -21.60 -0.01
N ASP A 4 -6.56 -22.65 0.70
CA ASP A 4 -7.31 -22.45 1.94
C ASP A 4 -6.30 -21.85 2.93
N ASP A 5 -6.47 -20.58 3.28
CA ASP A 5 -5.89 -20.03 4.51
C ASP A 5 -6.97 -19.14 5.15
N SER A 6 -7.80 -19.82 5.93
CA SER A 6 -8.74 -19.23 6.85
C SER A 6 -7.95 -18.64 8.03
N ALA A 7 -7.36 -17.47 7.84
CA ALA A 7 -6.94 -16.59 8.93
C ALA A 7 -8.01 -15.51 9.11
N GLY A 8 -8.52 -15.37 10.33
CA GLY A 8 -9.70 -14.56 10.70
C GLY A 8 -9.90 -13.28 9.88
N SER A 9 -11.02 -13.26 9.16
CA SER A 9 -11.44 -12.31 8.12
C SER A 9 -11.67 -10.88 8.60
N ASN A 10 -10.63 -10.20 9.09
CA ASN A 10 -10.62 -8.75 9.23
C ASN A 10 -9.75 -8.16 8.13
N LEU A 11 -10.29 -8.18 6.91
CA LEU A 11 -9.72 -7.40 5.84
C LEU A 11 -9.93 -5.93 6.19
N VAL A 12 -8.91 -5.12 5.96
CA VAL A 12 -8.99 -3.68 6.14
C VAL A 12 -8.57 -3.01 4.85
N SER A 13 -9.27 -1.93 4.52
CA SER A 13 -8.88 -0.98 3.49
C SER A 13 -8.33 0.25 4.19
N VAL A 14 -7.19 0.75 3.75
CA VAL A 14 -6.61 2.00 4.24
C VAL A 14 -6.04 2.79 3.07
N ASP A 15 -6.32 4.09 3.07
CA ASP A 15 -5.68 5.02 2.16
C ASP A 15 -4.38 5.51 2.81
N PHE A 16 -3.36 5.69 1.99
CA PHE A 16 -2.08 6.23 2.44
C PHE A 16 -1.68 7.43 1.58
N GLU A 17 -1.05 8.40 2.21
CA GLU A 17 -0.41 9.54 1.56
C GLU A 17 1.02 9.71 2.11
N ILE A 18 2.00 9.55 1.24
CA ILE A 18 3.42 9.64 1.53
C ILE A 18 3.93 10.99 1.05
N PHE A 19 4.48 11.75 1.99
CA PHE A 19 5.11 13.04 1.79
C PHE A 19 6.62 12.89 1.80
N GLY A 20 7.30 13.58 0.89
CA GLY A 20 8.75 13.61 0.82
C GLY A 20 9.25 13.58 -0.61
N HIS A 21 10.48 13.09 -0.80
CA HIS A 21 11.07 12.91 -2.13
C HIS A 21 10.69 11.52 -2.68
N VAL A 22 9.48 11.44 -3.26
CA VAL A 22 8.86 10.17 -3.69
C VAL A 22 8.52 10.12 -5.18
N GLN A 23 8.76 11.20 -5.92
CA GLN A 23 8.61 11.26 -7.37
C GLN A 23 9.96 11.13 -8.07
N GLY A 24 10.01 10.41 -9.19
CA GLY A 24 11.26 10.18 -9.95
C GLY A 24 12.17 9.07 -9.38
N VAL A 25 11.75 8.39 -8.31
CA VAL A 25 12.57 7.40 -7.57
C VAL A 25 12.06 5.96 -7.71
N CYS A 26 11.28 5.67 -8.76
CA CYS A 26 10.62 4.36 -8.97
C CYS A 26 9.79 3.85 -7.78
N PHE A 27 9.33 4.74 -6.88
CA PHE A 27 8.60 4.38 -5.67
C PHE A 27 7.43 3.43 -5.94
N ARG A 28 6.64 3.74 -6.96
CA ARG A 28 5.47 2.98 -7.40
C ARG A 28 5.79 1.51 -7.70
N MET A 29 6.91 1.23 -8.34
CA MET A 29 7.33 -0.11 -8.73
C MET A 29 7.67 -0.97 -7.51
N TYR A 30 8.32 -0.36 -6.51
CA TYR A 30 8.62 -1.02 -5.24
C TYR A 30 7.34 -1.22 -4.41
N THR A 31 6.46 -0.21 -4.35
CA THR A 31 5.16 -0.33 -3.67
C THR A 31 4.32 -1.46 -4.25
N GLU A 32 4.27 -1.58 -5.58
CA GLU A 32 3.56 -2.66 -6.26
C GLU A 32 4.16 -4.03 -5.94
N LYS A 33 5.49 -4.15 -6.01
CA LYS A 33 6.20 -5.38 -5.68
C LYS A 33 5.97 -5.81 -4.24
N GLU A 34 6.02 -4.86 -3.30
CA GLU A 34 5.81 -5.15 -1.87
C GLU A 34 4.36 -5.50 -1.57
N GLY A 35 3.41 -4.78 -2.16
CA GLY A 35 1.98 -5.13 -2.08
C GLY A 35 1.72 -6.54 -2.57
N LEU A 36 2.28 -6.92 -3.73
CA LEU A 36 2.17 -8.28 -4.26
C LEU A 36 2.89 -9.32 -3.38
N ARG A 37 4.04 -8.97 -2.78
CA ARG A 37 4.81 -9.85 -1.88
C ARG A 37 4.04 -10.18 -0.61
N LEU A 38 3.34 -9.20 -0.04
CA LEU A 38 2.49 -9.33 1.14
C LEU A 38 1.10 -9.91 0.83
N GLY A 39 0.79 -10.16 -0.45
CA GLY A 39 -0.55 -10.63 -0.86
C GLY A 39 -1.65 -9.58 -0.73
N LEU A 40 -1.28 -8.30 -0.69
CA LEU A 40 -2.19 -7.16 -0.61
C LEU A 40 -2.68 -6.75 -2.00
N VAL A 41 -3.87 -6.15 -2.05
CA VAL A 41 -4.42 -5.56 -3.26
C VAL A 41 -4.59 -4.06 -3.08
N GLY A 42 -4.56 -3.30 -4.17
CA GLY A 42 -4.50 -1.86 -4.03
C GLY A 42 -4.14 -1.12 -5.29
N TRP A 43 -3.93 0.18 -5.11
CA TRP A 43 -3.37 1.02 -6.14
C TRP A 43 -2.52 2.12 -5.56
N VAL A 44 -1.59 2.61 -6.37
CA VAL A 44 -0.69 3.72 -6.01
C VAL A 44 -0.67 4.75 -7.13
N LYS A 45 -0.66 6.04 -6.79
CA LYS A 45 -0.69 7.17 -7.73
C LYS A 45 0.14 8.35 -7.19
N ASN A 46 0.79 9.12 -8.06
CA ASN A 46 1.37 10.40 -7.63
C ASN A 46 0.32 11.51 -7.68
N THR A 47 0.39 12.41 -6.71
CA THR A 47 -0.35 13.66 -6.73
C THR A 47 0.44 14.74 -7.46
N TYR A 48 -0.26 15.79 -7.91
CA TYR A 48 0.36 16.98 -8.49
C TYR A 48 1.19 17.76 -7.46
N LYS A 49 0.95 17.55 -6.16
CA LYS A 49 1.67 18.21 -5.07
C LYS A 49 3.05 17.62 -4.75
N GLY A 50 3.48 16.59 -5.48
CA GLY A 50 4.74 15.90 -5.20
C GLY A 50 4.62 14.71 -4.25
N THR A 51 3.41 14.37 -3.78
CA THR A 51 3.17 13.25 -2.86
C THR A 51 2.78 11.97 -3.61
N VAL A 52 2.86 10.82 -2.93
CA VAL A 52 2.34 9.55 -3.42
C VAL A 52 1.13 9.18 -2.58
N VAL A 53 0.00 8.98 -3.22
CA VAL A 53 -1.22 8.50 -2.58
C VAL A 53 -1.55 7.11 -3.09
N GLY A 54 -2.25 6.34 -2.28
CA GLY A 54 -2.75 5.05 -2.72
C GLY A 54 -3.74 4.48 -1.74
N GLN A 55 -4.25 3.32 -2.10
CA GLN A 55 -5.10 2.52 -1.25
C GLN A 55 -4.55 1.11 -1.22
N VAL A 56 -4.54 0.52 -0.03
CA VAL A 56 -4.19 -0.88 0.18
C VAL A 56 -5.31 -1.56 0.93
N GLN A 57 -5.64 -2.77 0.48
CA GLN A 57 -6.65 -3.62 1.07
C GLN A 57 -6.07 -5.02 1.28
N GLY A 58 -6.38 -5.61 2.42
CA GLY A 58 -5.91 -6.95 2.76
C GLY A 58 -6.02 -7.23 4.25
N PRO A 59 -5.41 -8.32 4.73
CA PRO A 59 -5.39 -8.68 6.15
C PRO A 59 -4.81 -7.54 6.99
N ALA A 60 -5.40 -7.25 8.16
CA ALA A 60 -4.92 -6.19 9.05
C ALA A 60 -3.42 -6.29 9.35
N ASP A 61 -2.91 -7.49 9.60
CA ASP A 61 -1.49 -7.76 9.85
C ASP A 61 -0.60 -7.36 8.67
N MET A 62 -0.99 -7.76 7.46
CA MET A 62 -0.24 -7.44 6.23
C MET A 62 -0.33 -5.95 5.90
N VAL A 63 -1.48 -5.32 6.16
CA VAL A 63 -1.64 -3.87 5.99
C VAL A 63 -0.75 -3.11 6.97
N GLU A 64 -0.58 -3.59 8.19
CA GLU A 64 0.33 -2.99 9.17
C GLU A 64 1.80 -3.09 8.72
N GLU A 65 2.22 -4.25 8.21
CA GLU A 65 3.55 -4.43 7.59
C GLU A 65 3.77 -3.43 6.45
N MET A 66 2.76 -3.26 5.58
CA MET A 66 2.82 -2.30 4.48
C MET A 66 2.92 -0.86 4.98
N LYS A 67 2.21 -0.49 6.06
CA LYS A 67 2.32 0.85 6.68
C LYS A 67 3.73 1.11 7.20
N VAL A 68 4.33 0.14 7.87
CA VAL A 68 5.71 0.24 8.38
C VAL A 68 6.69 0.42 7.23
N TRP A 69 6.56 -0.38 6.17
CA TRP A 69 7.38 -0.30 4.98
C TRP A 69 7.26 1.06 4.27
N LEU A 70 6.04 1.54 4.08
CA LEU A 70 5.74 2.86 3.47
C LEU A 70 6.26 4.04 4.30
N SER A 71 6.45 3.84 5.61
CA SER A 71 6.97 4.87 6.50
C SER A 71 8.50 4.83 6.69
N LYS A 72 9.14 3.67 6.49
CA LYS A 72 10.57 3.47 6.81
C LYS A 72 11.45 3.15 5.62
N GLU A 73 11.01 2.28 4.72
CA GLU A 73 11.82 1.78 3.61
C GLU A 73 11.51 2.52 2.32
N GLY A 74 10.29 2.37 1.79
CA GLY A 74 9.96 2.89 0.47
C GLY A 74 10.95 2.43 -0.61
N SER A 75 11.25 3.31 -1.57
CA SER A 75 12.34 3.08 -2.52
C SER A 75 13.69 3.50 -1.91
N PRO A 76 14.80 2.79 -2.19
CA PRO A 76 16.13 3.12 -1.67
C PRO A 76 16.61 4.54 -2.03
N THR A 77 16.07 5.11 -3.12
CA THR A 77 16.37 6.50 -3.53
C THR A 77 15.30 7.50 -3.08
N SER A 78 14.22 7.02 -2.46
CA SER A 78 13.16 7.88 -1.93
C SER A 78 13.50 8.38 -0.53
N ARG A 79 13.01 9.59 -0.21
CA ARG A 79 13.13 10.15 1.13
C ARG A 79 11.75 10.45 1.69
N ILE A 80 11.23 9.52 2.49
CA ILE A 80 9.95 9.69 3.17
C ILE A 80 10.16 10.68 4.32
N THR A 81 9.40 11.77 4.28
CA THR A 81 9.37 12.78 5.36
C THR A 81 8.21 12.53 6.30
N ARG A 82 7.06 12.10 5.76
CA ARG A 82 5.87 11.77 6.53
C ARG A 82 5.03 10.74 5.79
N ALA A 83 4.50 9.76 6.51
CA ALA A 83 3.44 8.89 6.02
C ALA A 83 2.15 9.22 6.77
N SER A 84 1.07 9.43 6.03
CA SER A 84 -0.27 9.67 6.56
C SER A 84 -1.17 8.52 6.14
N PHE A 85 -1.94 7.96 7.06
CA PHE A 85 -2.87 6.88 6.78
C PHE A 85 -4.28 7.36 7.15
N THR A 86 -5.21 7.29 6.20
CA THR A 86 -6.58 7.82 6.32
C THR A 86 -7.59 6.78 5.82
N ASN A 87 -8.87 6.99 6.13
CA ASN A 87 -9.97 6.11 5.68
C ASN A 87 -9.76 4.61 5.99
N GLN A 88 -9.16 4.29 7.14
CA GLN A 88 -9.05 2.91 7.58
C GLN A 88 -10.46 2.37 7.89
N ARG A 89 -10.88 1.35 7.14
CA ARG A 89 -12.18 0.67 7.32
C ARG A 89 -12.00 -0.83 7.21
N SER A 90 -12.71 -1.59 8.03
CA SER A 90 -12.83 -3.04 7.85
C SER A 90 -13.75 -3.33 6.66
N ILE A 91 -13.35 -4.29 5.83
CA ILE A 91 -14.09 -4.75 4.65
C ILE A 91 -14.34 -6.25 4.78
N ASP A 92 -15.49 -6.73 4.31
CA ASP A 92 -15.78 -8.18 4.29
C ASP A 92 -15.13 -8.89 3.09
N LYS A 93 -14.81 -8.13 2.03
CA LYS A 93 -14.22 -8.66 0.81
C LYS A 93 -13.29 -7.63 0.16
N LEU A 94 -12.31 -8.13 -0.60
CA LEU A 94 -11.43 -7.31 -1.41
C LEU A 94 -12.23 -6.66 -2.55
N GLU A 95 -12.27 -5.33 -2.60
CA GLU A 95 -12.94 -4.59 -3.68
C GLU A 95 -12.05 -4.45 -4.93
N LEU A 96 -10.75 -4.71 -4.77
CA LEU A 96 -9.72 -4.57 -5.79
C LEU A 96 -9.10 -5.92 -6.13
N SER A 97 -8.55 -6.02 -7.33
CA SER A 97 -7.87 -7.22 -7.80
C SER A 97 -6.45 -6.88 -8.25
N GLY A 98 -5.49 -7.38 -7.47
CA GLY A 98 -4.06 -7.10 -7.61
C GLY A 98 -3.65 -5.72 -7.10
N PHE A 99 -2.36 -5.42 -7.20
CA PHE A 99 -1.80 -4.10 -6.91
C PHE A 99 -1.42 -3.41 -8.22
N LYS A 100 -1.98 -2.24 -8.50
CA LYS A 100 -1.73 -1.53 -9.77
C LYS A 100 -1.28 -0.10 -9.58
N THR A 101 -0.26 0.31 -10.33
CA THR A 101 0.13 1.71 -10.43
C THR A 101 -0.83 2.50 -11.33
N ARG A 102 -1.43 3.59 -10.82
CA ARG A 102 -2.25 4.55 -11.58
C ARG A 102 -1.43 5.79 -11.94
N PHE A 103 -1.75 6.40 -13.09
CA PHE A 103 -1.13 7.63 -13.59
C PHE A 103 -1.98 8.87 -13.28
#